data_AF-A0A3N2JTT1-F1
#
_entry.id   AF-A0A3N2JTT1-F1
#
_cell.length_a   1.000
_cell.length_b   1.000
_cell.length_c   1.000
_cell.angle_alpha   90.00
_cell.angle_beta   90.00
_cell.angle_gamma   90.00
#
_symmetry.space_group_name_H-M   'P 1'
#
loop_
_entity.id
_entity.type
_entity.pdbx_description
1 polymer ?
#
loop_
_entity_poly.entity_id
_entity_poly.type
_entity_poly.pdbx_seq_one_letter_code
_entity_poly.pdbx_strand_id
1 'polypeptide(L)'
;MNDEPSTLPRDVEVPVGGAAWRRLRGGPVWAFGLVLVTVIALVVVGGGAVYFARLASTGDAPEGGAWQVLGTAAWWLTIVGLLVGAAALWIGDIDRRGSMARSGEPRGRVLPSATNVSQVVPIGYGWHVGWLALEAVLAVGMLAVSSWAVGAVDSDDLQGYPTAWAFWGLGAAALFGATAGSLVKKVAFRRWAAAHAASMRGGAPTGRVSPFWRWVTFRFRLDLWVCAAGALLLAAAAVVGSLLESLGDDFGSADDVAEATGAVQALGVVGALLLVVGLAAATQYRRAGKPLGAAESLA
;
A
#
# COMPACT_ATOMS: atom_id res chain seq x y z
N MET A 1 4.11 25.11 -37.59
CA MET A 1 3.95 25.75 -36.27
C MET A 1 3.94 24.63 -35.25
N ASN A 2 5.03 24.49 -34.49
CA ASN A 2 5.19 23.45 -33.49
C ASN A 2 4.49 23.91 -32.22
N ASP A 3 3.27 23.43 -31.99
CA ASP A 3 2.58 23.63 -30.72
C ASP A 3 3.23 22.74 -29.67
N GLU A 4 3.97 23.35 -28.76
CA GLU A 4 4.44 22.71 -27.53
C GLU A 4 3.26 22.08 -26.78
N PRO A 5 3.46 20.94 -26.10
CA PRO A 5 2.42 20.35 -25.28
C PRO A 5 2.04 21.35 -24.19
N SER A 6 0.78 21.80 -24.22
CA SER A 6 0.21 22.73 -23.26
C SER A 6 0.57 22.32 -21.83
N THR A 7 1.57 23.01 -21.29
CA THR A 7 1.79 23.13 -19.86
C THR A 7 0.49 23.63 -19.26
N LEU A 8 0.01 23.01 -18.18
CA LEU A 8 -1.02 23.61 -17.32
C LEU A 8 -0.73 25.12 -17.18
N PRO A 9 -1.74 26.01 -17.22
CA PRO A 9 -1.52 27.44 -17.02
C PRO A 9 -0.66 27.63 -15.76
N ARG A 10 0.55 28.15 -15.94
CA ARG A 10 1.53 28.34 -14.85
C ARG A 10 1.12 29.42 -13.85
N ASP A 11 0.00 30.10 -14.08
CA ASP A 11 -0.16 31.46 -13.53
C ASP A 11 -1.10 31.56 -12.33
N VAL A 12 -1.46 30.44 -11.71
CA VAL A 12 -1.92 30.47 -10.31
C VAL A 12 -1.31 29.30 -9.57
N GLU A 13 -0.03 29.40 -9.22
CA GLU A 13 0.48 28.68 -8.05
C GLU A 13 -0.47 29.01 -6.91
N VAL A 14 -1.29 28.05 -6.48
CA VAL A 14 -2.02 28.20 -5.22
C VAL A 14 -0.92 28.24 -4.16
N PRO A 15 -0.73 29.35 -3.42
CA PRO A 15 0.27 29.39 -2.37
C PRO A 15 -0.26 28.54 -1.23
N VAL A 16 -0.01 27.23 -1.30
CA VAL A 16 -0.34 26.31 -0.22
C VAL A 16 0.68 26.61 0.87
N GLY A 17 0.23 27.18 1.99
CA GLY A 17 1.02 27.36 3.20
C GLY A 17 1.62 28.77 3.43
N GLY A 18 1.62 29.16 4.71
CA GLY A 18 2.21 30.40 5.19
C GLY A 18 3.73 30.45 5.01
N ALA A 19 4.38 31.53 5.49
CA ALA A 19 5.82 31.74 5.34
C ALA A 19 6.69 30.57 5.87
N ALA A 20 6.20 29.80 6.84
CA ALA A 20 6.84 28.58 7.34
C ALA A 20 6.88 27.45 6.28
N TRP A 21 5.81 27.27 5.51
CA TRP A 21 5.74 26.25 4.45
C TRP A 21 6.70 26.56 3.30
N ARG A 22 6.83 27.85 2.96
CA ARG A 22 7.80 28.30 1.94
C ARG A 22 9.26 28.06 2.34
N ARG A 23 9.56 28.06 3.64
CA ARG A 23 10.89 27.71 4.19
C ARG A 23 11.15 26.21 4.27
N LEU A 24 10.09 25.39 4.29
CA LEU A 24 10.16 23.92 4.37
C LEU A 24 10.11 23.21 3.00
N ARG A 25 10.16 23.95 1.89
CA ARG A 25 10.00 23.41 0.53
C ARG A 25 10.77 22.09 0.31
N GLY A 26 10.01 21.03 0.04
CA GLY A 26 10.37 19.77 -0.62
C GLY A 26 11.38 18.86 0.10
N GLY A 27 12.55 19.38 0.47
CA GLY A 27 13.65 18.59 1.06
C GLY A 27 13.38 18.16 2.50
N PRO A 28 13.12 19.09 3.43
CA PRO A 28 12.99 18.79 4.85
C PRO A 28 11.78 17.91 5.20
N VAL A 29 10.60 18.17 4.61
CA VAL A 29 9.38 17.39 4.89
C VAL A 29 9.52 15.95 4.35
N TRP A 30 10.06 15.82 3.14
CA TRP A 30 10.36 14.50 2.58
C TRP A 30 11.41 13.76 3.40
N ALA A 31 12.49 14.44 3.82
CA ALA A 31 13.53 13.85 4.65
C ALA A 31 13.00 13.42 6.01
N PHE A 32 12.12 14.22 6.64
CA PHE A 32 11.43 13.84 7.88
C PHE A 32 10.60 12.57 7.69
N GLY A 33 9.79 12.51 6.63
CA GLY A 33 9.00 11.33 6.31
C GLY A 33 9.88 10.10 6.08
N LEU A 34 11.00 10.25 5.36
CA LEU A 34 11.95 9.17 5.12
C LEU A 34 12.62 8.69 6.42
N VAL A 35 13.09 9.61 7.25
CA VAL A 35 13.71 9.28 8.55
C VAL A 35 12.70 8.55 9.43
N LEU A 36 11.47 9.04 9.51
CA LEU A 36 10.41 8.41 10.30
C LEU A 36 10.13 6.99 9.81
N VAL A 37 9.90 6.78 8.51
CA VAL A 37 9.67 5.44 7.94
C VAL A 37 10.88 4.52 8.15
N THR A 38 12.10 5.05 8.04
CA THR A 38 13.33 4.27 8.29
C THR A 38 13.43 3.83 9.74
N VAL A 39 13.15 4.73 10.70
CA VAL A 39 13.14 4.40 12.13
C VAL A 39 12.09 3.34 12.42
N ILE A 40 10.88 3.46 11.84
CA ILE A 40 9.82 2.46 11.99
C ILE A 40 10.28 1.11 11.46
N ALA A 41 10.88 1.07 10.27
CA ALA A 41 11.41 -0.16 9.69
C ALA A 41 12.50 -0.80 10.57
N LEU A 42 13.39 0.01 11.15
CA LEU A 42 14.43 -0.49 12.06
C LEU A 42 13.84 -1.05 13.36
N VAL A 43 12.86 -0.38 13.96
CA VAL A 43 12.21 -0.85 15.20
C VAL A 43 11.40 -2.13 14.98
N VAL A 44 10.68 -2.20 13.86
CA VAL A 44 9.78 -3.31 13.54
C VAL A 44 10.55 -4.50 12.96
N VAL A 45 11.26 -4.29 11.84
CA VAL A 45 11.95 -5.37 11.12
C VAL A 45 13.25 -5.71 11.85
N GLY A 46 14.05 -4.71 12.19
CA GLY A 46 15.32 -4.93 12.90
C GLY A 46 15.11 -5.42 14.33
N GLY A 47 14.28 -4.72 15.11
CA GLY A 47 13.94 -5.12 16.48
C GLY A 47 13.28 -6.50 16.54
N GLY A 48 12.34 -6.78 15.62
CA GLY A 48 11.75 -8.10 15.46
C GLY A 48 12.81 -9.16 15.15
N ALA A 49 13.62 -8.97 14.11
CA ALA A 49 14.66 -9.93 13.74
C ALA A 49 15.61 -10.27 14.90
N VAL A 50 16.03 -9.28 15.70
CA VAL A 50 16.86 -9.52 16.89
C VAL A 50 16.09 -10.29 17.96
N TYR A 51 14.82 -9.94 18.21
CA TYR A 51 13.95 -10.65 19.16
C TYR A 51 13.83 -12.14 18.79
N PHE A 52 13.51 -12.45 17.53
CA PHE A 52 13.32 -13.84 17.09
C PHE A 52 14.62 -14.62 16.95
N ALA A 53 15.73 -13.98 16.55
CA ALA A 53 17.03 -14.62 16.56
C ALA A 53 17.44 -15.03 17.98
N ARG A 54 17.14 -14.19 18.98
CA ARG A 54 17.38 -14.51 20.39
C ARG A 54 16.49 -15.66 20.83
N LEU A 55 15.18 -15.58 20.59
CA LEU A 55 14.24 -16.67 20.91
C LEU A 55 14.71 -18.00 20.32
N ALA A 56 15.10 -18.03 19.03
CA ALA A 56 15.60 -19.23 18.38
C ALA A 56 16.92 -19.76 18.99
N SER A 57 17.74 -18.90 19.58
CA SER A 57 19.02 -19.28 20.19
C SER A 57 18.91 -19.76 21.64
N THR A 58 17.96 -19.20 22.41
CA THR A 58 17.83 -19.47 23.84
C THR A 58 16.68 -20.41 24.17
N GLY A 59 15.69 -20.56 23.29
CA GLY A 59 14.42 -21.23 23.59
C GLY A 59 13.45 -20.35 24.36
N ASP A 60 13.96 -19.38 25.13
CA ASP A 60 13.15 -18.47 25.93
C ASP A 60 12.86 -17.14 25.22
N ALA A 61 11.65 -16.63 25.42
CA ALA A 61 11.25 -15.31 24.97
C ALA A 61 12.15 -14.23 25.61
N PRO A 62 12.63 -13.24 24.84
CA PRO A 62 13.37 -12.12 25.41
C PRO A 62 12.55 -11.32 26.43
N GLU A 63 12.85 -11.50 27.71
CA GLU A 63 12.17 -10.82 28.81
C GLU A 63 12.83 -9.47 29.18
N GLY A 64 12.03 -8.58 29.78
CA GLY A 64 12.46 -7.31 30.36
C GLY A 64 11.76 -6.07 29.78
N GLY A 65 11.77 -4.97 30.55
CA GLY A 65 11.03 -3.75 30.21
C GLY A 65 11.40 -3.13 28.85
N ALA A 66 12.64 -3.33 28.38
CA ALA A 66 13.07 -2.83 27.06
C ALA A 66 12.30 -3.50 25.90
N TRP A 67 12.04 -4.81 25.97
CA TRP A 67 11.30 -5.53 24.91
C TRP A 67 9.82 -5.20 24.89
N GLN A 68 9.21 -4.99 26.07
CA GLN A 68 7.83 -4.51 26.18
C GLN A 68 7.68 -3.09 25.62
N VAL A 69 8.61 -2.18 25.94
CA VAL A 69 8.62 -0.82 25.40
C VAL A 69 8.77 -0.84 23.88
N LEU A 70 9.69 -1.64 23.36
CA LEU A 70 9.93 -1.76 21.93
C LEU A 70 8.75 -2.40 21.18
N GLY A 71 8.12 -3.44 21.73
CA GLY A 71 6.89 -4.04 21.16
C GLY A 71 5.71 -3.07 21.15
N THR A 72 5.55 -2.30 22.23
CA THR A 72 4.53 -1.24 22.33
C THR A 72 4.81 -0.11 21.33
N ALA A 73 6.07 0.32 21.23
CA ALA A 73 6.50 1.31 20.27
C ALA A 73 6.26 0.83 18.83
N ALA A 74 6.61 -0.41 18.50
CA ALA A 74 6.35 -1.02 17.20
C ALA A 74 4.87 -0.90 16.85
N TRP A 75 3.96 -1.21 17.78
CA TRP A 75 2.51 -1.09 17.55
C TRP A 75 2.07 0.36 17.24
N TRP A 76 2.43 1.33 18.07
CA TRP A 76 2.03 2.73 17.86
C TRP A 76 2.68 3.38 16.63
N LEU A 77 3.94 3.02 16.37
CA LEU A 77 4.67 3.43 15.18
C LEU A 77 4.02 2.89 13.90
N THR A 78 3.35 1.75 13.98
CA THR A 78 2.59 1.16 12.86
C THR A 78 1.42 2.02 12.45
N ILE A 79 0.65 2.51 13.42
CA ILE A 79 -0.60 3.21 13.12
C ILE A 79 -0.30 4.68 12.85
N VAL A 80 0.30 5.37 13.81
CA VAL A 80 0.47 6.83 13.73
C VAL A 80 1.72 7.18 12.94
N GLY A 81 2.83 6.46 13.19
CA GLY A 81 4.12 6.73 12.57
C GLY A 81 4.08 6.57 11.05
N LEU A 82 3.51 5.47 10.54
CA LEU A 82 3.37 5.27 9.10
C LEU A 82 2.45 6.28 8.44
N LEU A 83 1.30 6.59 9.04
CA LEU A 83 0.36 7.56 8.46
C LEU A 83 1.03 8.93 8.33
N VAL A 84 1.71 9.37 9.39
CA VAL A 84 2.46 10.64 9.39
C VAL A 84 3.63 10.59 8.41
N GLY A 85 4.41 9.51 8.40
CA GLY A 85 5.55 9.33 7.50
C GLY A 85 5.13 9.30 6.02
N ALA A 86 4.10 8.54 5.69
CA ALA A 86 3.53 8.44 4.35
C ALA A 86 2.94 9.78 3.90
N ALA A 87 2.23 10.50 4.77
CA ALA A 87 1.72 11.83 4.46
C ALA A 87 2.87 12.82 4.18
N ALA A 88 3.92 12.83 5.01
CA ALA A 88 5.09 13.68 4.82
C ALA A 88 5.85 13.34 3.53
N LEU A 89 6.04 12.05 3.23
CA LEU A 89 6.65 11.59 1.98
C LEU A 89 5.81 11.99 0.76
N TRP A 90 4.49 11.80 0.81
CA TRP A 90 3.58 12.12 -0.29
C TRP A 90 3.56 13.63 -0.59
N ILE A 91 3.43 14.45 0.45
CA ILE A 91 3.48 15.90 0.33
C ILE A 91 4.85 16.35 -0.19
N GLY A 92 5.93 15.81 0.39
CA GLY A 92 7.29 16.12 -0.04
C GLY A 92 7.56 15.70 -1.49
N ASP A 93 7.00 14.59 -1.97
CA ASP A 93 7.17 14.15 -3.36
C ASP A 93 6.38 15.00 -4.34
N ILE A 94 5.16 15.43 -3.97
CA ILE A 94 4.40 16.43 -4.74
C ILE A 94 5.21 17.73 -4.88
N ASP A 95 5.80 18.23 -3.79
CA ASP A 95 6.61 19.45 -3.81
C ASP A 95 7.91 19.30 -4.62
N ARG A 96 8.54 18.11 -4.61
CA ARG A 96 9.83 17.88 -5.26
C ARG A 96 9.71 17.54 -6.75
N ARG A 97 8.67 16.80 -7.14
CA ARG A 97 8.57 16.14 -8.45
C ARG A 97 7.19 16.27 -9.09
N GLY A 98 6.26 16.94 -8.42
CA GLY A 98 4.90 17.10 -8.88
C GLY A 98 4.49 18.54 -9.14
N SER A 99 3.20 18.70 -9.37
CA SER A 99 2.54 20.00 -9.45
C SER A 99 1.13 19.85 -8.89
N MET A 100 0.61 20.89 -8.26
CA MET A 100 -0.79 20.99 -7.85
C MET A 100 -1.38 22.28 -8.39
N ALA A 101 -2.55 22.19 -9.01
CA ALA A 101 -3.25 23.34 -9.58
C ALA A 101 -4.74 23.25 -9.29
N ARG A 102 -5.43 24.38 -9.31
CA ARG A 102 -6.88 24.40 -9.24
C ARG A 102 -7.46 23.66 -10.44
N SER A 103 -8.52 22.88 -10.23
CA SER A 103 -9.17 22.20 -11.34
C SER A 103 -9.77 23.22 -12.32
N GLY A 104 -9.43 23.07 -13.60
CA GLY A 104 -10.07 23.81 -14.70
C GLY A 104 -11.37 23.17 -15.20
N GLU A 105 -11.81 22.03 -14.63
CA GLU A 105 -13.06 21.40 -15.04
C GLU A 105 -14.27 22.25 -14.59
N PRO A 106 -15.23 22.56 -15.49
CA PRO A 106 -16.44 23.31 -15.14
C PRO A 106 -17.23 22.63 -14.01
N ARG A 107 -17.64 23.43 -13.01
CA ARG A 107 -18.56 22.99 -11.96
C ARG A 107 -19.92 22.67 -12.58
N GLY A 108 -20.50 21.50 -12.27
CA GLY A 108 -21.85 21.12 -12.72
C GLY A 108 -21.97 19.88 -13.61
N ARG A 109 -20.91 19.07 -13.77
CA ARG A 109 -21.07 17.69 -14.28
C ARG A 109 -21.65 16.79 -13.19
N VAL A 110 -22.24 15.65 -13.59
CA VAL A 110 -22.86 14.63 -12.71
C VAL A 110 -21.94 14.16 -11.57
N LEU A 111 -20.62 14.33 -11.70
CA LEU A 111 -19.66 14.15 -10.62
C LEU A 111 -19.08 15.52 -10.20
N PRO A 112 -18.99 15.84 -8.90
CA PRO A 112 -18.39 17.08 -8.42
C PRO A 112 -16.97 17.25 -8.98
N SER A 113 -16.75 18.36 -9.68
CA SER A 113 -15.42 18.77 -10.13
C SER A 113 -14.52 18.94 -8.92
N ALA A 114 -13.38 18.27 -8.90
CA ALA A 114 -12.38 18.42 -7.84
C ALA A 114 -11.99 19.89 -7.66
N THR A 115 -11.63 20.29 -6.44
CA THR A 115 -11.13 21.64 -6.18
C THR A 115 -9.70 21.81 -6.71
N ASN A 116 -8.87 20.78 -6.57
CA ASN A 116 -7.48 20.74 -7.00
C ASN A 116 -7.17 19.45 -7.76
N VAL A 117 -6.22 19.53 -8.69
CA VAL A 117 -5.62 18.41 -9.41
C VAL A 117 -4.14 18.40 -9.10
N SER A 118 -3.60 17.24 -8.75
CA SER A 118 -2.15 17.05 -8.65
C SER A 118 -1.65 16.09 -9.73
N GLN A 119 -0.40 16.28 -10.13
CA GLN A 119 0.33 15.37 -10.99
C GLN A 119 1.68 15.07 -10.35
N VAL A 120 2.06 13.81 -10.32
CA VAL A 120 3.36 13.32 -9.84
C VAL A 120 3.96 12.43 -10.90
N VAL A 121 5.28 12.50 -11.08
CA VAL A 121 5.99 11.61 -12.01
C VAL A 121 5.84 10.16 -11.53
N PRO A 122 5.22 9.27 -12.34
CA PRO A 122 5.07 7.87 -11.93
C PRO A 122 6.43 7.20 -11.76
N ILE A 123 6.62 6.46 -10.66
CA ILE A 123 7.84 5.69 -10.39
C ILE A 123 8.15 4.71 -11.54
N GLY A 124 9.43 4.41 -11.76
CA GLY A 124 9.91 3.49 -12.81
C GLY A 124 9.37 2.05 -12.70
N TYR A 125 9.54 1.24 -13.75
CA TYR A 125 9.15 -0.18 -13.71
C TYR A 125 10.06 -0.99 -12.77
N GLY A 126 11.38 -0.81 -12.88
CA GLY A 126 12.34 -1.47 -12.00
C GLY A 126 12.05 -1.20 -10.52
N TRP A 127 11.62 0.02 -10.19
CA TRP A 127 11.22 0.35 -8.82
C TRP A 127 9.96 -0.38 -8.35
N HIS A 128 8.94 -0.56 -9.21
CA HIS A 128 7.78 -1.39 -8.83
C HIS A 128 8.17 -2.84 -8.58
N VAL A 129 9.04 -3.41 -9.43
CA VAL A 129 9.52 -4.79 -9.28
C VAL A 129 10.34 -4.93 -8.00
N GLY A 130 11.22 -3.96 -7.71
CA GLY A 130 11.97 -3.92 -6.46
C GLY A 130 11.07 -3.87 -5.22
N TRP A 131 10.03 -3.03 -5.25
CA TRP A 131 9.03 -2.99 -4.17
C TRP A 131 8.28 -4.30 -4.02
N LEU A 132 7.82 -4.91 -5.11
CA LEU A 132 7.15 -6.21 -5.06
C LEU A 132 8.03 -7.30 -4.44
N ALA A 133 9.30 -7.35 -4.84
CA ALA A 133 10.24 -8.33 -4.29
C ALA A 133 10.46 -8.09 -2.78
N LEU A 134 10.65 -6.83 -2.38
CA LEU A 134 10.82 -6.47 -0.97
C LEU A 134 9.57 -6.78 -0.14
N GLU A 135 8.39 -6.38 -0.61
CA GLU A 135 7.11 -6.63 0.05
C GLU A 135 6.82 -8.13 0.18
N ALA A 136 7.12 -8.92 -0.86
CA ALA A 136 6.99 -10.37 -0.81
C ALA A 136 7.94 -11.00 0.21
N VAL A 137 9.21 -10.59 0.24
CA VAL A 137 10.20 -11.09 1.22
C VAL A 137 9.78 -10.72 2.64
N LEU A 138 9.33 -9.49 2.86
CA LEU A 138 8.84 -9.04 4.17
C LEU A 138 7.59 -9.80 4.58
N ALA A 139 6.59 -9.92 3.70
CA ALA A 139 5.36 -10.65 4.00
C ALA A 139 5.65 -12.11 4.36
N VAL A 140 6.36 -12.84 3.49
CA VAL A 140 6.67 -14.25 3.73
C VAL A 140 7.55 -14.43 4.95
N GLY A 141 8.62 -13.65 5.09
CA GLY A 141 9.57 -13.78 6.20
C GLY A 141 8.92 -13.48 7.55
N MET A 142 8.20 -12.37 7.67
CA MET A 142 7.55 -11.98 8.93
C MET A 142 6.45 -12.97 9.30
N LEU A 143 5.61 -13.38 8.35
CA LEU A 143 4.54 -14.34 8.62
C LEU A 143 5.06 -15.73 8.95
N ALA A 144 6.07 -16.23 8.24
CA ALA A 144 6.66 -17.53 8.52
C ALA A 144 7.29 -17.59 9.91
N VAL A 145 8.04 -16.55 10.31
CA VAL A 145 8.67 -16.53 11.64
C VAL A 145 7.62 -16.30 12.74
N SER A 146 6.59 -15.48 12.50
CA SER A 146 5.47 -15.35 13.42
C SER A 146 4.72 -16.67 13.62
N SER A 147 4.41 -17.41 12.54
CA SER A 147 3.77 -18.73 12.64
C SER A 147 4.65 -19.74 13.39
N TRP A 148 5.95 -19.76 13.13
CA TRP A 148 6.89 -20.61 13.89
C TRP A 148 6.90 -20.25 15.38
N ALA A 149 6.92 -18.96 15.71
CA ALA A 149 6.97 -18.50 17.10
C ALA A 149 5.73 -18.94 17.89
N VAL A 150 4.54 -19.01 17.27
CA VAL A 150 3.33 -19.50 17.94
C VAL A 150 3.48 -20.95 18.43
N GLY A 151 4.23 -21.79 17.73
CA GLY A 151 4.52 -23.16 18.18
C GLY A 151 5.71 -23.28 19.12
N ALA A 152 6.48 -22.20 19.33
CA ALA A 152 7.75 -22.22 20.06
C ALA A 152 7.67 -21.62 21.48
N VAL A 153 6.65 -20.82 21.78
CA VAL A 153 6.47 -20.16 23.09
C VAL A 153 5.05 -20.33 23.62
N ASP A 154 4.91 -20.25 24.94
CA ASP A 154 3.60 -20.28 25.60
C ASP A 154 2.72 -19.11 25.15
N SER A 155 1.40 -19.32 25.16
CA SER A 155 0.42 -18.35 24.64
C SER A 155 0.46 -16.99 25.32
N ASP A 156 0.89 -16.96 26.58
CA ASP A 156 0.99 -15.73 27.38
C ASP A 156 2.15 -14.82 26.91
N ASP A 157 3.15 -15.39 26.22
CA ASP A 157 4.31 -14.67 25.68
C ASP A 157 4.15 -14.22 24.22
N LEU A 158 3.01 -14.54 23.58
CA LEU A 158 2.71 -14.12 22.21
C LEU A 158 2.32 -12.63 22.08
N GLN A 159 2.23 -11.91 23.20
CA GLN A 159 1.95 -10.48 23.23
C GLN A 159 3.19 -9.65 22.87
N GLY A 160 2.97 -8.56 22.12
CA GLY A 160 4.04 -7.65 21.71
C GLY A 160 4.63 -7.99 20.33
N TYR A 161 5.90 -8.40 20.27
CA TYR A 161 6.62 -8.55 19.00
C TYR A 161 6.02 -9.59 18.04
N PRO A 162 5.66 -10.82 18.45
CA PRO A 162 5.04 -11.81 17.56
C PRO A 162 3.75 -11.31 16.89
N THR A 163 2.86 -10.71 17.67
CA THR A 163 1.61 -10.14 17.16
C THR A 163 1.86 -8.94 16.23
N ALA A 164 2.75 -8.02 16.63
CA ALA A 164 3.10 -6.87 15.80
C ALA A 164 3.74 -7.33 14.48
N TRP A 165 4.65 -8.30 14.51
CA TRP A 165 5.35 -8.78 13.32
C TRP A 165 4.41 -9.50 12.34
N ALA A 166 3.47 -10.29 12.86
CA ALA A 166 2.41 -10.90 12.05
C ALA A 166 1.54 -9.82 11.38
N PHE A 167 1.12 -8.80 12.14
CA PHE A 167 0.35 -7.67 11.61
C PHE A 167 1.09 -6.94 10.50
N TRP A 168 2.40 -6.73 10.67
CA TRP A 168 3.24 -6.10 9.63
C TRP A 168 3.46 -7.00 8.42
N GLY A 169 3.59 -8.31 8.60
CA GLY A 169 3.64 -9.28 7.50
C GLY A 169 2.35 -9.25 6.67
N LEU A 170 1.20 -9.17 7.33
CA LEU A 170 -0.11 -8.98 6.67
C LEU A 170 -0.19 -7.62 5.95
N GLY A 171 0.32 -6.56 6.58
CA GLY A 171 0.42 -5.24 5.96
C GLY A 171 1.30 -5.25 4.69
N ALA A 172 2.44 -5.94 4.74
CA ALA A 172 3.33 -6.12 3.59
C ALA A 172 2.65 -6.92 2.47
N ALA A 173 1.84 -7.94 2.79
CA ALA A 173 1.03 -8.65 1.81
C ALA A 173 -0.03 -7.74 1.15
N ALA A 174 -0.69 -6.89 1.94
CA ALA A 174 -1.64 -5.91 1.39
C ALA A 174 -0.97 -4.90 0.46
N LEU A 175 0.20 -4.39 0.85
CA LEU A 175 1.02 -3.51 0.01
C LEU A 175 1.47 -4.22 -1.27
N PHE A 176 1.92 -5.47 -1.19
CA PHE A 176 2.24 -6.30 -2.35
C PHE A 176 1.08 -6.36 -3.35
N GLY A 177 -0.14 -6.61 -2.87
CA GLY A 177 -1.35 -6.60 -3.70
C GLY A 177 -1.57 -5.25 -4.39
N ALA A 178 -1.50 -4.14 -3.64
CA ALA A 178 -1.65 -2.79 -4.20
C ALA A 178 -0.56 -2.46 -5.24
N THR A 179 0.70 -2.80 -4.95
CA THR A 179 1.84 -2.56 -5.83
C THR A 179 1.72 -3.40 -7.10
N ALA A 180 1.23 -4.64 -7.01
CA ALA A 180 0.98 -5.52 -8.16
C ALA A 180 -0.13 -4.94 -9.05
N GLY A 181 -1.24 -4.50 -8.45
CA GLY A 181 -2.31 -3.78 -9.14
C GLY A 181 -1.81 -2.51 -9.83
N SER A 182 -0.96 -1.74 -9.16
CA SER A 182 -0.33 -0.52 -9.73
C SER A 182 0.57 -0.85 -10.92
N LEU A 183 1.38 -1.91 -10.83
CA LEU A 183 2.23 -2.37 -11.92
C LEU A 183 1.40 -2.82 -13.13
N VAL A 184 0.37 -3.65 -12.91
CA VAL A 184 -0.53 -4.10 -13.98
C VAL A 184 -1.24 -2.92 -14.63
N LYS A 185 -1.78 -1.99 -13.84
CA LYS A 185 -2.37 -0.73 -14.32
C LYS A 185 -1.40 0.00 -15.24
N LYS A 186 -0.16 0.18 -14.80
CA LYS A 186 0.88 0.90 -15.54
C LYS A 186 1.25 0.19 -16.83
N VAL A 187 1.46 -1.13 -16.81
CA VAL A 187 1.78 -1.94 -18.00
C VAL A 187 0.63 -1.89 -19.00
N ALA A 188 -0.60 -2.17 -18.57
CA ALA A 188 -1.77 -2.17 -19.44
C ALA A 188 -2.01 -0.80 -20.08
N PHE A 189 -1.91 0.28 -19.29
CA PHE A 189 -2.06 1.64 -19.79
C PHE A 189 -0.98 1.98 -20.83
N ARG A 190 0.30 1.68 -20.56
CA ARG A 190 1.37 1.98 -21.52
C ARG A 190 1.24 1.18 -22.82
N ARG A 191 0.90 -0.11 -22.74
CA ARG A 191 0.66 -0.94 -23.93
C ARG A 191 -0.48 -0.39 -24.77
N TRP A 192 -1.59 -0.01 -24.12
CA TRP A 192 -2.72 0.61 -24.81
C TRP A 192 -2.34 1.96 -25.43
N ALA A 193 -1.66 2.83 -24.69
CA ALA A 193 -1.25 4.15 -25.15
C ALA A 193 -0.27 4.09 -26.34
N ALA A 194 0.66 3.13 -26.33
CA ALA A 194 1.56 2.89 -27.47
C ALA A 194 0.79 2.51 -28.74
N ALA A 195 -0.24 1.67 -28.61
CA ALA A 195 -1.11 1.29 -29.73
C ALA A 195 -2.08 2.40 -30.18
N HIS A 196 -2.31 3.42 -29.35
CA HIS A 196 -3.31 4.48 -29.58
C HIS A 196 -2.70 5.88 -29.42
N ALA A 197 -1.46 6.07 -29.88
CA ALA A 197 -0.73 7.33 -29.69
C ALA A 197 -1.48 8.56 -30.24
N ALA A 198 -2.19 8.41 -31.37
CA ALA A 198 -3.03 9.46 -31.94
C ALA A 198 -4.23 9.84 -31.05
N SER A 199 -4.64 8.96 -30.15
CA SER A 199 -5.71 9.17 -29.17
C SER A 199 -5.16 9.63 -27.81
N MET A 200 -3.97 10.22 -27.77
CA MET A 200 -3.36 10.74 -26.55
C MET A 200 -3.14 12.25 -26.67
N ARG A 201 -3.53 13.02 -25.65
CA ARG A 201 -3.24 14.45 -25.53
C ARG A 201 -2.81 14.77 -24.11
N GLY A 202 -1.65 15.39 -23.93
CA GLY A 202 -1.10 15.71 -22.60
C GLY A 202 -0.93 14.49 -21.69
N GLY A 203 -0.63 13.31 -22.26
CA GLY A 203 -0.51 12.06 -21.51
C GLY A 203 -1.83 11.40 -21.10
N ALA A 204 -2.98 11.97 -21.48
CA ALA A 204 -4.31 11.42 -21.19
C ALA A 204 -4.98 10.84 -22.46
N PRO A 205 -5.77 9.76 -22.33
CA PRO A 205 -6.63 9.27 -23.40
C PRO A 205 -7.63 10.33 -23.86
N THR A 206 -7.75 10.55 -25.17
CA THR A 206 -8.79 11.37 -25.79
C THR A 206 -9.99 10.49 -26.16
N GLY A 207 -11.21 11.00 -25.97
CA GLY A 207 -12.44 10.28 -26.29
C GLY A 207 -13.40 10.12 -25.10
N ARG A 208 -14.27 9.11 -25.17
CA ARG A 208 -15.36 8.91 -24.20
C ARG A 208 -14.82 8.44 -22.84
N VAL A 209 -14.85 9.32 -21.86
CA VAL A 209 -14.56 9.01 -20.46
C VAL A 209 -15.74 8.25 -19.84
N SER A 210 -15.45 7.22 -19.05
CA SER A 210 -16.46 6.52 -18.26
C SER A 210 -16.49 7.06 -16.82
N PRO A 211 -17.62 7.63 -16.36
CA PRO A 211 -17.76 8.11 -14.98
C PRO A 211 -17.48 7.02 -13.95
N PHE A 212 -17.97 5.81 -14.20
CA PHE A 212 -17.73 4.64 -13.35
C PHE A 212 -16.23 4.35 -13.21
N TRP A 213 -15.49 4.21 -14.33
CA TRP A 213 -14.06 3.90 -14.27
C TRP A 213 -13.22 5.04 -13.69
N ARG A 214 -13.61 6.30 -13.90
CA ARG A 214 -12.98 7.45 -13.22
C ARG A 214 -13.18 7.38 -11.71
N TRP A 215 -14.37 7.01 -11.25
CA TRP A 215 -14.66 6.85 -9.82
C TRP A 215 -13.87 5.68 -9.22
N VAL A 216 -13.95 4.50 -9.84
CA VAL A 216 -13.31 3.26 -9.38
C VAL A 216 -11.79 3.33 -9.44
N THR A 217 -11.18 3.64 -10.59
CA THR A 217 -9.73 3.42 -10.80
C THR A 217 -8.85 4.64 -10.59
N PHE A 218 -9.47 5.83 -10.53
CA PHE A 218 -8.76 7.10 -10.42
C PHE A 218 -9.04 7.82 -9.10
N ARG A 219 -10.32 8.02 -8.73
CA ARG A 219 -10.68 8.79 -7.52
C ARG A 219 -10.51 7.97 -6.24
N PHE A 220 -11.17 6.81 -6.16
CA PHE A 220 -11.06 5.94 -4.98
C PHE A 220 -9.93 4.93 -5.10
N ARG A 221 -9.44 4.67 -6.32
CA ARG A 221 -8.44 3.63 -6.61
C ARG A 221 -8.85 2.27 -6.04
N LEU A 222 -10.15 1.98 -6.12
CA LEU A 222 -10.74 0.73 -5.63
C LEU A 222 -10.10 -0.50 -6.25
N ASP A 223 -9.59 -0.40 -7.47
CA ASP A 223 -8.84 -1.48 -8.08
C ASP A 223 -7.59 -1.86 -7.29
N LEU A 224 -6.89 -0.88 -6.70
CA LEU A 224 -5.73 -1.13 -5.83
C LEU A 224 -6.14 -1.62 -4.44
N TRP A 225 -7.21 -1.05 -3.86
CA TRP A 225 -7.75 -1.52 -2.58
C TRP A 225 -8.23 -2.96 -2.64
N VAL A 226 -8.87 -3.34 -3.75
CA VAL A 226 -9.34 -4.71 -3.99
C VAL A 226 -8.16 -5.67 -4.17
N CYS A 227 -7.08 -5.26 -4.86
CA CYS A 227 -5.85 -6.07 -4.89
C CYS A 227 -5.22 -6.22 -3.50
N ALA A 228 -5.16 -5.14 -2.73
CA ALA A 228 -4.60 -5.14 -1.38
C ALA A 228 -5.41 -6.06 -0.44
N ALA A 229 -6.73 -5.94 -0.45
CA ALA A 229 -7.63 -6.81 0.30
C ALA A 229 -7.49 -8.27 -0.13
N GLY A 230 -7.42 -8.55 -1.43
CA GLY A 230 -7.22 -9.91 -1.94
C GLY A 230 -5.93 -10.56 -1.45
N ALA A 231 -4.81 -9.84 -1.53
CA ALA A 231 -3.52 -10.31 -1.04
C ALA A 231 -3.48 -10.46 0.49
N LEU A 232 -4.10 -9.54 1.23
CA LEU A 232 -4.26 -9.62 2.68
C LEU A 232 -5.03 -10.88 3.09
N LEU A 233 -6.16 -11.17 2.44
CA LEU A 233 -6.98 -12.34 2.76
C LEU A 233 -6.26 -13.65 2.43
N LEU A 234 -5.51 -13.70 1.32
CA LEU A 234 -4.67 -14.86 0.99
C LEU A 234 -3.59 -15.10 2.04
N ALA A 235 -2.91 -14.04 2.48
CA ALA A 235 -1.90 -14.13 3.53
C ALA A 235 -2.52 -14.55 4.88
N ALA A 236 -3.67 -13.97 5.25
CA ALA A 236 -4.39 -14.34 6.45
C ALA A 236 -4.84 -15.81 6.42
N ALA A 237 -5.36 -16.27 5.28
CA ALA A 237 -5.74 -17.68 5.10
C ALA A 237 -4.52 -18.61 5.25
N ALA A 238 -3.37 -18.26 4.68
CA ALA A 238 -2.15 -19.04 4.84
C ALA A 238 -1.67 -19.09 6.30
N VAL A 239 -1.70 -17.96 7.01
CA VAL A 239 -1.31 -17.89 8.42
C VAL A 239 -2.26 -18.70 9.29
N VAL A 240 -3.57 -18.45 9.19
CA VAL A 240 -4.57 -19.17 9.99
C VAL A 240 -4.55 -20.67 9.67
N GLY A 241 -4.41 -21.04 8.39
CA GLY A 241 -4.22 -22.44 7.99
C GLY A 241 -3.00 -23.09 8.64
N SER A 242 -1.85 -22.41 8.62
CA SER A 242 -0.63 -22.91 9.28
C SER A 242 -0.80 -23.06 10.79
N LEU A 243 -1.57 -22.15 11.41
CA LEU A 243 -1.86 -22.22 12.85
C LEU A 243 -2.79 -23.39 13.18
N LEU A 244 -3.83 -23.62 12.38
CA LEU A 244 -4.71 -24.78 12.54
C LEU A 244 -3.92 -26.10 12.41
N GLU A 245 -3.02 -26.19 11.43
CA GLU A 245 -2.15 -27.37 11.28
C GLU A 245 -1.21 -27.56 12.48
N SER A 246 -0.70 -26.46 13.05
CA SER A 246 0.21 -26.51 14.21
C SER A 246 -0.49 -26.88 15.53
N LEU A 247 -1.76 -26.50 15.70
CA LEU A 247 -2.51 -26.79 16.91
C LEU A 247 -3.00 -28.25 16.96
N GLY A 248 -3.14 -28.91 15.80
CA GLY A 248 -3.45 -30.34 15.73
C GLY A 248 -4.68 -30.73 16.58
N ASP A 249 -4.50 -31.71 17.47
CA ASP A 249 -5.55 -32.21 18.36
C ASP A 249 -5.92 -31.23 19.50
N ASP A 250 -5.09 -30.20 19.76
CA ASP A 250 -5.32 -29.22 20.82
C ASP A 250 -6.28 -28.09 20.39
N PHE A 251 -6.63 -28.00 19.10
CA PHE A 251 -7.55 -26.98 18.59
C PHE A 251 -9.01 -27.23 19.02
N GLY A 252 -9.45 -28.49 18.98
CA GLY A 252 -10.85 -28.85 19.23
C GLY A 252 -11.25 -30.19 18.63
N SER A 253 -12.56 -30.42 18.55
CA SER A 253 -13.11 -31.64 17.96
C SER A 253 -12.87 -31.69 16.44
N ALA A 254 -13.04 -32.88 15.84
CA ALA A 254 -12.95 -33.04 14.39
C ALA A 254 -13.92 -32.12 13.61
N ASP A 255 -15.08 -31.84 14.19
CA ASP A 255 -16.08 -30.93 13.61
C ASP A 255 -15.58 -29.47 13.65
N ASP A 256 -14.94 -29.05 14.75
CA ASP A 256 -14.33 -27.72 14.88
C ASP A 256 -13.20 -27.51 13.86
N VAL A 257 -12.34 -28.52 13.70
CA VAL A 257 -11.24 -28.50 12.71
C VAL A 257 -11.80 -28.41 11.29
N ALA A 258 -12.85 -29.16 10.97
CA ALA A 258 -13.50 -29.13 9.66
C ALA A 258 -14.14 -27.77 9.37
N GLU A 259 -14.84 -27.17 10.34
CA GLU A 259 -15.42 -25.83 10.22
C GLU A 259 -14.35 -24.76 9.99
N ALA A 260 -13.30 -24.76 10.82
CA ALA A 260 -12.20 -23.81 10.72
C ALA A 260 -11.45 -23.95 9.37
N THR A 261 -11.21 -25.19 8.93
CA THR A 261 -10.62 -25.47 7.62
C THR A 261 -11.50 -24.92 6.48
N GLY A 262 -12.81 -25.12 6.56
CA GLY A 262 -13.77 -24.56 5.60
C GLY A 262 -13.73 -23.04 5.55
N ALA A 263 -13.65 -22.37 6.71
CA ALA A 263 -13.53 -20.92 6.81
C ALA A 263 -12.20 -20.41 6.20
N VAL A 264 -11.08 -21.08 6.47
CA VAL A 264 -9.76 -20.74 5.88
C VAL A 264 -9.79 -20.88 4.36
N GLN A 265 -10.36 -21.97 3.84
CA GLN A 265 -10.50 -22.18 2.40
C GLN A 265 -11.39 -21.11 1.76
N ALA A 266 -12.53 -20.78 2.38
CA ALA A 266 -13.40 -19.71 1.91
C ALA A 266 -12.68 -18.36 1.87
N LEU A 267 -11.90 -18.04 2.92
CA LEU A 267 -11.10 -16.82 2.98
C LEU A 267 -10.07 -16.76 1.85
N GLY A 268 -9.37 -17.88 1.59
CA GLY A 268 -8.42 -18.00 0.49
C GLY A 268 -9.07 -17.82 -0.88
N VAL A 269 -10.24 -18.44 -1.12
CA VAL A 269 -11.00 -18.30 -2.37
C VAL A 269 -11.47 -16.86 -2.58
N VAL A 270 -12.06 -16.23 -1.55
CA VAL A 270 -12.48 -14.82 -1.62
C VAL A 270 -11.28 -13.92 -1.88
N GLY A 271 -10.16 -14.14 -1.21
CA GLY A 271 -8.91 -13.42 -1.43
C GLY A 271 -8.41 -13.51 -2.87
N ALA A 272 -8.37 -14.71 -3.43
CA ALA A 272 -7.98 -14.94 -4.82
C ALA A 272 -8.91 -14.23 -5.81
N LEU A 273 -10.23 -14.34 -5.60
CA LEU A 273 -11.23 -13.68 -6.44
C LEU A 273 -11.09 -12.16 -6.41
N LEU A 274 -10.94 -11.57 -5.21
CA LEU A 274 -10.71 -10.13 -5.07
C LEU A 274 -9.44 -9.72 -5.80
N LEU A 275 -8.33 -10.43 -5.61
CA LEU A 275 -7.07 -10.10 -6.29
C LEU A 275 -7.23 -10.13 -7.81
N VAL A 276 -7.85 -11.17 -8.37
CA VAL A 276 -8.11 -11.28 -9.82
C VAL A 276 -9.00 -10.14 -10.31
N VAL A 277 -10.09 -9.83 -9.61
CA VAL A 277 -11.01 -8.73 -9.96
C VAL A 277 -10.30 -7.38 -9.90
N GLY A 278 -9.48 -7.15 -8.88
CA GLY A 278 -8.68 -5.93 -8.74
C GLY A 278 -7.69 -5.75 -9.88
N LEU A 279 -6.95 -6.82 -10.22
CA LEU A 279 -6.00 -6.82 -11.35
C LEU A 279 -6.73 -6.59 -12.69
N ALA A 280 -7.88 -7.22 -12.90
CA ALA A 280 -8.70 -7.00 -14.07
C ALA A 280 -9.20 -5.54 -14.15
N ALA A 281 -9.68 -4.98 -13.04
CA ALA A 281 -10.10 -3.58 -12.95
C ALA A 281 -8.94 -2.61 -13.23
N ALA A 282 -7.73 -2.92 -12.75
CA ALA A 282 -6.53 -2.12 -12.98
C ALA A 282 -6.21 -1.95 -14.48
N THR A 283 -6.47 -2.97 -15.31
CA THR A 283 -6.31 -2.88 -16.77
C THR A 283 -7.26 -1.88 -17.45
N GLN A 284 -8.34 -1.50 -16.78
CA GLN A 284 -9.38 -0.62 -17.33
C GLN A 284 -9.10 0.87 -17.05
N TYR A 285 -7.99 1.23 -16.40
CA TYR A 285 -7.66 2.61 -16.03
C TYR A 285 -7.72 3.62 -17.19
N ARG A 286 -7.39 3.19 -18.42
CA ARG A 286 -7.53 4.04 -19.63
C ARG A 286 -8.94 4.65 -19.79
N ARG A 287 -9.99 3.98 -19.28
CA ARG A 287 -11.38 4.44 -19.36
C ARG A 287 -11.67 5.60 -18.40
N ALA A 288 -10.79 5.86 -17.43
CA ALA A 288 -10.86 7.02 -16.56
C ALA A 288 -10.51 8.33 -17.29
N GLY A 289 -9.83 8.27 -18.44
CA GLY A 289 -9.47 9.46 -19.23
C GLY A 289 -8.50 10.40 -18.53
N LYS A 290 -7.67 9.89 -17.62
CA LYS A 290 -6.70 10.66 -16.83
C LYS A 290 -5.28 10.13 -17.08
N PRO A 291 -4.26 11.01 -17.03
CA PRO A 291 -2.88 10.57 -17.16
C PRO A 291 -2.44 9.79 -15.91
N LEU A 292 -1.53 8.83 -16.09
CA LEU A 292 -0.90 8.15 -14.95
C LEU A 292 -0.20 9.16 -14.04
N GLY A 293 -0.31 8.96 -12.73
CA GLY A 293 0.30 9.86 -11.73
C GLY A 293 -0.54 11.10 -11.41
N ALA A 294 -1.70 11.28 -12.04
CA ALA A 294 -2.65 12.31 -11.61
C ALA A 294 -3.49 11.86 -10.41
N ALA A 295 -3.91 12.84 -9.61
CA ALA A 295 -4.91 12.70 -8.57
C ALA A 295 -5.78 13.96 -8.48
N GLU A 296 -6.95 13.83 -7.88
CA GLU A 296 -7.95 14.88 -7.73
C GLU A 296 -8.41 14.94 -6.27
N SER A 297 -8.61 16.14 -5.73
CA SER A 297 -9.20 16.30 -4.40
C SER A 297 -10.69 15.94 -4.37
N LEU A 298 -11.18 15.57 -3.19
CA LEU A 298 -12.62 15.59 -2.92
C LEU A 298 -13.11 17.06 -2.93
N ALA A 299 -14.30 17.25 -3.48
CA ALA A 299 -14.92 18.57 -3.65
C ALA A 299 -15.76 18.91 -2.41
#